data_AF-A0A1S9M6C6-F1
#
_entry.id   AF-A0A1S9M6C6-F1
#
_cell.length_a   1.000
_cell.length_b   1.000
_cell.length_c   1.000
_cell.angle_alpha   90.00
_cell.angle_beta   90.00
_cell.angle_gamma   90.00
#
_symmetry.space_group_name_H-M   'P 1'
#
loop_
_entity.id
_entity.type
_entity.pdbx_description
1 polymer ?
#
loop_
_entity_poly.entity_id
_entity_poly.type
_entity_poly.pdbx_seq_one_letter_code
_entity_poly.pdbx_strand_id
1 'polypeptide(L)'
;MSNQAVRYVTKSAAAAAGSIGAAAATAASAVAAAALAASVVLSPVPDAASRMDGIHADLLRAVQLNQITLEQAASFEAKLAGRILGDA
;
A
#
# COMPACT_ATOMS: atom_id res chain seq x y z
N MET A 1 50.25 24.24 -20.52
CA MET A 1 48.81 24.14 -20.85
C MET A 1 48.14 22.84 -20.36
N SER A 2 48.89 21.85 -19.86
CA SER A 2 48.37 20.51 -19.55
C SER A 2 47.48 20.40 -18.29
N ASN A 3 47.67 21.26 -17.28
CA ASN A 3 47.01 21.11 -15.98
C ASN A 3 45.54 21.59 -15.97
N GLN A 4 45.18 22.55 -16.84
CA GLN A 4 43.80 23.01 -16.98
C GLN A 4 42.91 22.01 -17.72
N ALA A 5 43.45 21.37 -18.77
CA ALA A 5 42.73 20.36 -19.54
C ALA A 5 42.34 19.15 -18.67
N VAL A 6 43.27 18.68 -17.81
CA VAL A 6 43.01 17.58 -16.87
C VAL A 6 41.89 17.96 -15.90
N ARG A 7 41.95 19.15 -15.29
CA ARG A 7 40.89 19.63 -14.38
C ARG A 7 39.53 19.74 -15.04
N TYR A 8 39.49 20.18 -16.30
CA TYR A 8 38.25 20.31 -17.05
C TYR A 8 37.61 18.93 -17.32
N VAL A 9 38.41 17.96 -17.75
CA VAL A 9 37.95 16.58 -17.99
C VAL A 9 37.44 15.94 -16.70
N THR A 10 38.17 16.08 -15.59
CA THR A 10 37.73 15.54 -14.29
C THR A 10 36.43 16.19 -13.81
N LYS A 11 36.28 17.51 -13.96
CA LYS A 11 35.05 18.23 -13.57
C LYS A 11 33.85 17.82 -14.42
N SER A 12 34.04 17.66 -15.73
CA SER A 12 33.00 17.21 -16.66
C SER A 12 32.60 15.76 -16.41
N ALA A 13 33.57 14.87 -16.15
CA ALA A 13 33.30 13.47 -15.79
C ALA A 13 32.54 13.35 -14.47
N ALA A 14 32.90 14.12 -13.45
CA ALA A 14 32.19 14.14 -12.18
C ALA A 14 30.75 14.67 -12.31
N ALA A 15 30.53 15.70 -13.13
CA ALA A 15 29.20 16.24 -13.41
C ALA A 15 28.31 15.22 -14.15
N ALA A 16 28.85 14.48 -15.12
CA ALA A 16 28.13 13.43 -15.83
C ALA A 16 27.79 12.25 -14.91
N ALA A 17 28.72 11.83 -14.04
CA ALA A 17 28.44 10.78 -13.06
C ALA A 17 27.34 11.19 -12.06
N GLY A 18 27.35 12.45 -11.60
CA GLY A 18 26.34 12.99 -10.70
C GLY A 18 24.94 13.06 -11.32
N SER A 19 24.82 13.45 -12.59
CA SER A 19 23.52 13.51 -13.28
C SER A 19 22.95 12.13 -13.59
N ILE A 20 23.80 11.17 -13.98
CA ILE A 20 23.39 9.77 -14.20
C ILE A 20 22.95 9.13 -12.88
N GLY A 21 23.69 9.35 -11.80
CA GLY A 21 23.33 8.86 -10.47
C GLY A 21 22.00 9.42 -9.97
N ALA A 22 21.77 10.73 -10.16
CA ALA A 22 20.51 11.37 -9.80
C ALA A 22 19.33 10.86 -10.65
N ALA A 23 19.53 10.67 -11.96
CA ALA A 23 18.51 10.13 -12.86
C ALA A 23 18.17 8.66 -12.54
N ALA A 24 19.17 7.85 -12.17
CA ALA A 24 18.95 6.47 -11.74
C ALA A 24 18.17 6.41 -10.43
N ALA A 25 18.50 7.29 -9.47
CA ALA A 25 17.79 7.36 -8.18
C ALA A 25 16.32 7.80 -8.36
N THR A 26 16.05 8.81 -9.21
CA THR A 26 14.69 9.25 -9.49
C THR A 26 13.89 8.21 -10.25
N ALA A 27 14.50 7.53 -11.24
CA ALA A 27 13.86 6.43 -11.96
C ALA A 27 13.52 5.25 -11.03
N ALA A 28 14.44 4.86 -10.14
CA ALA A 28 14.20 3.81 -9.15
C ALA A 28 13.04 4.16 -8.20
N SER A 29 12.99 5.41 -7.72
CA SER A 29 11.90 5.89 -6.87
C SER A 29 10.54 5.89 -7.61
N ALA A 30 10.52 6.26 -8.89
CA ALA A 30 9.29 6.26 -9.69
C ALA A 30 8.78 4.84 -9.93
N VAL A 31 9.66 3.88 -10.20
CA VAL A 31 9.31 2.45 -10.35
C VAL A 31 8.77 1.88 -9.04
N ALA A 32 9.38 2.20 -7.89
CA ALA A 32 8.89 1.75 -6.59
C ALA A 32 7.49 2.29 -6.28
N ALA A 33 7.23 3.57 -6.56
CA ALA A 33 5.91 4.16 -6.38
C ALA A 33 4.86 3.54 -7.30
N ALA A 34 5.22 3.29 -8.56
CA ALA A 34 4.34 2.60 -9.52
C ALA A 34 4.05 1.15 -9.11
N ALA A 35 5.04 0.44 -8.59
CA ALA A 35 4.87 -0.93 -8.08
C ALA A 35 3.95 -0.98 -6.86
N LEU A 36 4.05 -0.01 -5.94
CA LEU A 36 3.13 0.11 -4.82
C LEU A 36 1.70 0.40 -5.28
N ALA A 37 1.52 1.37 -6.20
CA ALA A 37 0.21 1.67 -6.75
C ALA A 37 -0.39 0.44 -7.48
N ALA A 38 0.42 -0.27 -8.27
CA ALA A 38 0.02 -1.49 -8.93
C ALA A 38 -0.35 -2.60 -7.92
N SER A 39 0.37 -2.73 -6.80
CA SER A 39 0.04 -3.70 -5.76
C SER A 39 -1.32 -3.45 -5.09
N VAL A 40 -1.73 -2.18 -4.97
CA VAL A 40 -3.05 -1.82 -4.44
C VAL A 40 -4.13 -2.13 -5.48
N VAL A 41 -3.91 -1.74 -6.74
CA VAL A 41 -4.86 -1.99 -7.84
C VAL A 41 -5.03 -3.49 -8.09
N LEU A 42 -3.97 -4.28 -7.97
CA LEU A 42 -3.97 -5.71 -8.22
C LEU A 42 -4.18 -6.54 -6.95
N SER A 43 -4.43 -5.91 -5.81
CA SER A 43 -4.73 -6.63 -4.58
C SER A 43 -6.05 -7.39 -4.78
N PRO A 44 -6.09 -8.70 -4.50
CA PRO A 44 -7.34 -9.42 -4.51
C PRO A 44 -8.27 -8.78 -3.49
N VAL A 45 -9.47 -8.46 -3.94
CA VAL A 45 -10.55 -8.05 -3.06
C VAL A 45 -10.98 -9.31 -2.30
N PRO A 46 -10.90 -9.33 -0.95
CA PRO A 46 -11.30 -10.50 -0.18
C PRO A 46 -12.75 -10.83 -0.50
N ASP A 47 -13.02 -12.12 -0.69
CA ASP A 47 -14.34 -12.65 -0.98
C ASP A 47 -15.31 -12.38 0.18
N ALA A 48 -16.61 -12.54 -0.09
CA ALA A 48 -17.65 -12.25 0.89
C ALA A 48 -17.49 -13.00 2.22
N ALA A 49 -17.03 -14.27 2.19
CA ALA A 49 -16.84 -15.07 3.39
C ALA A 49 -15.66 -14.54 4.22
N SER A 50 -14.52 -14.28 3.58
CA SER A 50 -13.34 -13.69 4.23
C SER A 50 -13.66 -12.35 4.93
N ARG A 51 -14.56 -11.54 4.36
CA ARG A 51 -15.03 -10.30 4.99
C ARG A 51 -15.89 -10.57 6.22
N MET A 52 -16.80 -11.53 6.15
CA MET A 52 -17.67 -11.91 7.27
C MET A 52 -16.87 -12.45 8.45
N ASP A 53 -15.81 -13.22 8.21
CA ASP A 53 -14.93 -13.72 9.28
C ASP A 53 -14.24 -12.57 10.03
N GLY A 54 -13.76 -11.56 9.30
CA GLY A 54 -13.18 -10.36 9.90
C GLY A 54 -14.19 -9.57 10.73
N ILE A 55 -15.40 -9.39 10.19
CA ILE A 55 -16.51 -8.73 10.90
C ILE A 55 -16.86 -9.48 12.19
N HIS A 56 -16.95 -10.81 12.13
CA HIS A 56 -17.24 -11.65 13.28
C HIS A 56 -16.20 -11.46 14.40
N ALA A 57 -14.91 -11.51 14.04
CA ALA A 57 -13.82 -11.30 14.99
C ALA A 57 -13.86 -9.91 15.64
N ASP A 58 -14.16 -8.86 14.86
CA ASP A 58 -14.26 -7.49 15.38
C ASP A 58 -15.49 -7.29 16.28
N LEU A 59 -16.62 -7.90 15.94
CA LEU A 59 -17.82 -7.87 16.78
C LEU A 59 -17.59 -8.60 18.10
N LEU A 60 -16.92 -9.75 18.09
CA LEU A 60 -16.52 -10.44 19.32
C LEU A 60 -15.59 -9.58 20.18
N ARG A 61 -14.63 -8.88 19.58
CA ARG A 61 -13.76 -7.93 20.30
C ARG A 61 -14.59 -6.79 20.91
N ALA A 62 -15.55 -6.24 20.18
CA ALA A 62 -16.42 -5.18 20.68
C ALA A 62 -17.26 -5.64 21.88
N VAL A 63 -17.74 -6.89 21.87
CA VAL A 63 -18.41 -7.51 23.03
C VAL A 63 -17.45 -7.65 24.22
N GLN A 64 -16.23 -8.14 23.99
CA GLN A 64 -15.22 -8.27 25.06
C GLN A 64 -14.85 -6.93 25.70
N LEU A 65 -14.89 -5.85 24.91
CA LEU A 65 -14.68 -4.48 25.38
C LEU A 65 -15.95 -3.86 26.01
N ASN A 66 -17.02 -4.64 26.18
CA ASN A 66 -18.32 -4.19 26.70
C ASN A 66 -18.91 -3.00 25.93
N GLN A 67 -18.62 -2.89 24.64
CA GLN A 67 -19.14 -1.81 23.78
C GLN A 67 -20.52 -2.15 23.22
N ILE A 68 -20.79 -3.44 23.03
CA ILE A 68 -22.06 -3.99 22.53
C ILE A 68 -22.40 -5.30 23.24
N THR A 69 -23.66 -5.69 23.25
CA THR A 69 -24.09 -7.02 23.73
C THR A 69 -23.92 -8.09 22.65
N LEU A 70 -23.97 -9.37 23.05
CA LEU A 70 -23.97 -10.49 22.12
C LEU A 70 -25.18 -10.47 21.17
N GLU A 71 -26.37 -10.07 21.63
CA GLU A 71 -27.53 -9.99 20.74
C GLU A 71 -27.39 -8.86 19.71
N GLN A 72 -26.76 -7.74 20.11
CA GLN A 72 -26.46 -6.63 19.21
C GLN A 72 -25.45 -7.06 18.15
N ALA A 73 -24.39 -7.78 18.53
CA ALA A 73 -23.42 -8.34 17.61
C ALA A 73 -24.09 -9.25 16.57
N ALA A 74 -24.93 -10.20 17.01
CA ALA A 74 -25.66 -11.09 16.11
C ALA A 74 -26.60 -10.33 15.15
N SER A 75 -27.27 -9.28 15.64
CA SER A 75 -28.13 -8.43 14.82
C SER A 75 -27.35 -7.63 13.77
N PHE A 76 -26.14 -7.18 14.11
CA PHE A 76 -25.25 -6.50 13.16
C PHE A 76 -24.74 -7.46 12.10
N GLU A 77 -24.29 -8.65 12.51
CA GLU A 77 -23.77 -9.67 11.61
C GLU A 77 -24.83 -10.10 10.58
N ALA A 78 -26.07 -10.33 11.01
CA ALA A 78 -27.19 -10.66 10.11
C ALA A 78 -27.49 -9.55 9.09
N LYS A 79 -27.46 -8.28 9.53
CA LYS A 79 -27.67 -7.12 8.64
C LYS A 79 -26.53 -6.95 7.63
N LEU A 80 -25.29 -7.19 8.05
CA LEU A 80 -24.13 -7.12 7.16
C LEU A 80 -24.09 -8.30 6.19
N ALA A 81 -24.45 -9.50 6.62
CA ALA A 81 -24.51 -10.69 5.78
C ALA A 81 -25.45 -10.45 4.58
N GLY A 82 -26.66 -9.91 4.80
CA GLY A 82 -27.57 -9.56 3.70
C GLY A 82 -26.95 -8.58 2.70
N ARG A 83 -26.22 -7.56 3.19
CA ARG A 83 -25.59 -6.55 2.33
C ARG A 83 -24.33 -7.03 1.60
N ILE A 84 -23.58 -7.97 2.18
CA ILE A 84 -22.29 -8.45 1.66
C ILE A 84 -22.50 -9.66 0.75
N LEU A 85 -23.43 -10.55 1.09
CA LEU A 85 -23.74 -11.75 0.29
C LEU A 85 -24.79 -11.49 -0.81
N GLY A 86 -25.44 -10.32 -0.81
CA GLY A 86 -26.24 -9.85 -1.95
C GLY A 86 -27.75 -10.07 -1.86
N ASP A 87 -28.34 -9.99 -0.67
CA ASP A 87 -29.78 -9.92 -0.47
C ASP A 87 -30.17 -8.48 -0.05
N ALA A 88 -30.25 -7.60 -1.05
CA ALA A 88 -30.91 -6.30 -1.03
C ALA A 88 -31.20 -5.83 -2.47
#